data_AF-A0A6A3VUY5-F1
#
_entry.id   AF-A0A6A3VUY5-F1
#
_cell.length_a   1.000
_cell.length_b   1.000
_cell.length_c   1.000
_cell.angle_alpha   90.00
_cell.angle_beta   90.00
_cell.angle_gamma   90.00
#
_symmetry.space_group_name_H-M   'P 1'
#
loop_
_entity.id
_entity.type
_entity.pdbx_description
1 polymer ?
#
loop_
_entity_poly.entity_id
_entity_poly.type
_entity_poly.pdbx_seq_one_letter_code
_entity_poly.pdbx_strand_id
1 'polypeptide(L)'
;MDWHSRFGIPRDWISDQGSHFKNEVINELCTRLKCQQIFSPTYSPWINGSVERVNRDILQVLRVLILDNKLNHTDWPRLIPIVQASLNHTAVPSLARKTPGELFTGLEPPSPLQAVFLGPNVSPSVQPARTSAEIESSLAQLRASVRDIHRAVTDAHLKQTLLNKKRERGDNMVNFDVGDYVLRSRVDEKRQNKLLVTWVGPYAVTASHAHNVFTVNQLVTGEELDVHASRLKFFADKDLEVTEELLEHVSA
;
A
#
# COMPACT_ATOMS: atom_id res chain seq x y z
N MET A 1 16.31 -9.06 9.11
CA MET A 1 17.29 -7.97 9.37
C MET A 1 18.16 -7.63 8.17
N ASP A 2 18.35 -8.52 7.18
CA ASP A 2 19.24 -8.27 6.02
C ASP A 2 18.89 -7.02 5.18
N TRP A 3 17.61 -6.64 5.13
CA TRP A 3 17.20 -5.39 4.48
C TRP A 3 17.76 -4.15 5.19
N HIS A 4 17.68 -4.13 6.53
CA HIS A 4 18.15 -3.00 7.32
C HIS A 4 19.66 -2.78 7.16
N SER A 5 20.47 -3.85 7.23
CA SER A 5 21.91 -3.74 7.08
C SER A 5 22.34 -3.18 5.72
N ARG A 6 21.53 -3.36 4.68
CA ARG A 6 21.81 -2.85 3.33
C ARG A 6 21.37 -1.40 3.13
N PHE A 7 20.29 -0.98 3.79
CA PHE A 7 19.56 0.23 3.41
C PHE A 7 19.29 1.23 4.56
N GLY A 8 19.62 0.88 5.79
CA GLY A 8 19.37 1.70 6.98
C GLY A 8 18.01 1.40 7.65
N ILE A 9 17.79 1.98 8.83
CA ILE A 9 16.52 1.87 9.58
C ILE A 9 15.60 2.99 9.10
N PRO A 10 14.36 2.70 8.69
CA PRO A 10 13.34 3.73 8.52
C PRO A 10 12.99 4.35 9.87
N ARG A 11 12.75 5.67 9.90
CA ARG A 11 12.30 6.37 11.11
C ARG A 11 10.95 5.86 11.60
N ASP A 12 10.01 5.68 10.66
CA ASP A 12 8.64 5.26 10.93
C ASP A 12 8.32 3.95 10.22
N TRP A 13 7.72 3.00 10.92
CA TRP A 13 7.28 1.70 10.39
C TRP A 13 5.76 1.63 10.45
N ILE A 14 5.11 1.51 9.31
CA ILE A 14 3.66 1.41 9.24
C ILE A 14 3.26 -0.05 9.08
N SER A 15 2.41 -0.57 9.95
CA SER A 15 1.88 -1.94 9.86
C SER A 15 0.40 -2.00 10.24
N ASP A 16 -0.27 -3.10 9.89
CA ASP A 16 -1.58 -3.40 10.46
C ASP A 16 -1.47 -3.82 11.94
N GLN A 17 -2.64 -4.00 12.58
CA GLN A 17 -2.73 -4.42 13.98
C GLN A 17 -2.56 -5.94 14.18
N GLY A 18 -1.98 -6.67 13.23
CA GLY A 18 -1.71 -8.10 13.37
C GLY A 18 -0.83 -8.39 14.57
N SER A 19 -1.11 -9.46 15.31
CA SER A 19 -0.35 -9.86 16.51
C SER A 19 1.14 -10.10 16.24
N HIS A 20 1.50 -10.49 15.02
CA HIS A 20 2.88 -10.64 14.58
C HIS A 20 3.64 -9.31 14.49
N PHE A 21 2.94 -8.18 14.33
CA PHE A 21 3.51 -6.84 14.36
C PHE A 21 3.32 -6.14 15.71
N LYS A 22 2.22 -6.43 16.40
CA LYS A 22 1.88 -5.87 17.72
C LYS A 22 2.26 -6.84 18.83
N ASN A 23 3.55 -6.92 19.15
CA ASN A 23 4.06 -7.72 20.26
C ASN A 23 5.27 -7.06 20.93
N GLU A 24 5.63 -7.55 22.12
CA GLU A 24 6.71 -7.02 22.95
C GLU A 24 8.06 -7.05 22.24
N VAL A 25 8.34 -8.12 21.48
CA VAL A 25 9.61 -8.27 20.75
C VAL A 25 9.79 -7.19 19.69
N ILE A 26 8.75 -6.91 18.89
CA ILE A 26 8.80 -5.85 17.88
C ILE A 26 8.89 -4.47 18.55
N ASN A 27 8.19 -4.26 19.67
CA ASN A 27 8.25 -3.00 20.42
C ASN A 27 9.65 -2.73 20.99
N GLU A 28 10.30 -3.75 21.58
CA GLU A 28 11.66 -3.63 22.09
C GLU A 28 12.66 -3.40 20.94
N LEU A 29 12.47 -4.10 19.81
CA LEU A 29 13.28 -3.89 18.60
C LEU A 29 13.18 -2.44 18.11
N CYS A 30 11.96 -1.90 18.02
CA CYS A 30 11.76 -0.51 17.59
C CYS A 30 12.45 0.48 18.54
N THR A 31 12.34 0.25 19.85
CA THR A 31 13.00 1.06 20.88
C THR A 31 14.52 1.06 20.73
N ARG A 32 15.12 -0.12 20.53
CA ARG A 32 16.58 -0.26 20.35
C ARG A 32 17.08 0.36 19.04
N LEU A 33 16.29 0.25 17.98
CA LEU A 33 16.61 0.83 16.67
C LEU A 33 16.25 2.33 16.56
N LYS A 34 15.63 2.91 17.60
CA LYS A 34 15.14 4.29 17.63
C LYS A 34 14.20 4.61 16.47
N CYS A 35 13.33 3.67 16.13
CA CYS A 35 12.25 3.85 15.16
C CYS A 35 10.87 3.80 15.84
N GLN A 36 9.89 4.43 15.21
CA GLN A 36 8.51 4.48 15.69
C GLN A 36 7.65 3.54 14.85
N GLN A 37 6.91 2.65 15.50
CA GLN A 37 5.88 1.85 14.83
C GLN A 37 4.53 2.58 14.87
N ILE A 38 3.90 2.74 13.72
CA ILE A 38 2.60 3.37 13.53
C ILE A 38 1.63 2.29 13.03
N PHE A 39 0.54 2.09 13.74
CA PHE A 39 -0.46 1.11 13.35
C PHE A 39 -1.54 1.75 12.47
N SER A 40 -1.86 1.12 11.34
CA SER A 40 -3.01 1.52 10.54
C SER A 40 -4.30 1.24 11.35
N PRO A 41 -5.28 2.16 11.36
CA PRO A 41 -6.59 1.91 11.92
C PRO A 41 -7.20 0.62 11.39
N THR A 42 -7.95 -0.08 12.23
CA THR A 42 -8.72 -1.26 11.81
C THR A 42 -9.69 -0.83 10.69
N TYR A 43 -9.94 -1.71 9.71
CA TYR A 43 -10.85 -1.43 8.59
C TYR A 43 -10.44 -0.29 7.65
N SER A 44 -9.13 0.06 7.60
CA SER A 44 -8.57 1.05 6.66
C SER A 44 -7.64 0.45 5.59
N PRO A 45 -8.13 -0.47 4.73
CA PRO A 45 -7.29 -1.17 3.74
C PRO A 45 -6.63 -0.21 2.74
N TRP A 46 -7.18 0.99 2.52
CA TRP A 46 -6.56 1.99 1.64
C TRP A 46 -5.18 2.46 2.14
N ILE A 47 -4.95 2.44 3.47
CA ILE A 47 -3.65 2.83 4.06
C ILE A 47 -2.56 1.81 3.69
N ASN A 48 -2.93 0.52 3.68
CA ASN A 48 -2.02 -0.56 3.29
C ASN A 48 -2.08 -0.88 1.79
N GLY A 49 -2.89 -0.15 1.01
CA GLY A 49 -3.15 -0.43 -0.40
C GLY A 49 -1.89 -0.43 -1.28
N SER A 50 -0.86 0.33 -0.91
CA SER A 50 0.45 0.30 -1.58
C SER A 50 1.14 -1.06 -1.42
N VAL A 51 1.18 -1.61 -0.20
CA VAL A 51 1.77 -2.92 0.09
C VAL A 51 0.94 -4.04 -0.54
N GLU A 52 -0.39 -3.94 -0.45
CA GLU A 52 -1.28 -4.92 -1.09
C GLU A 52 -1.12 -4.97 -2.61
N ARG A 53 -0.91 -3.81 -3.25
CA ARG A 53 -0.61 -3.74 -4.68
C ARG A 53 0.72 -4.42 -5.00
N VAL A 54 1.78 -4.12 -4.23
CA VAL A 54 3.08 -4.76 -4.41
C VAL A 54 2.99 -6.29 -4.22
N ASN A 55 2.24 -6.75 -3.22
CA ASN A 55 2.00 -8.19 -3.01
C ASN A 55 1.30 -8.84 -4.20
N ARG A 56 0.33 -8.15 -4.82
CA ARG A 56 -0.33 -8.62 -6.04
C ARG A 56 0.66 -8.74 -7.19
N ASP A 57 1.53 -7.76 -7.37
CA ASP A 57 2.55 -7.76 -8.44
C ASP A 57 3.58 -8.89 -8.22
N ILE A 58 4.02 -9.12 -6.97
CA ILE A 58 4.89 -10.25 -6.61
C ILE A 58 4.24 -11.58 -6.98
N LEU A 59 2.99 -11.79 -6.57
CA LEU A 59 2.26 -13.02 -6.87
C LEU A 59 2.04 -13.20 -8.37
N GLN A 60 1.80 -12.13 -9.11
CA GLN A 60 1.63 -12.18 -10.56
C GLN A 60 2.92 -12.64 -11.26
N VAL A 61 4.06 -12.01 -10.97
CA VAL A 61 5.35 -12.40 -11.56
C VAL A 61 5.72 -13.82 -11.17
N LEU A 62 5.53 -14.19 -9.90
CA LEU A 62 5.81 -15.53 -9.42
C LEU A 62 4.97 -16.60 -10.14
N ARG A 63 3.66 -16.35 -10.35
CA ARG A 63 2.79 -17.27 -11.09
C ARG A 63 3.24 -17.45 -12.53
N VAL A 64 3.60 -16.36 -13.21
CA VAL A 64 4.12 -16.42 -14.58
C VAL A 64 5.39 -17.27 -14.64
N LEU A 65 6.36 -17.02 -13.74
CA LEU A 65 7.60 -17.79 -13.69
C LEU A 65 7.38 -19.28 -13.46
N ILE A 66 6.49 -19.65 -12.52
CA ILE A 66 6.18 -21.04 -12.19
C ILE A 66 5.52 -21.74 -13.40
N LEU A 67 4.55 -21.11 -14.03
CA LEU A 67 3.81 -21.69 -15.16
C LEU A 67 4.69 -21.82 -16.41
N ASP A 68 5.43 -20.78 -16.75
CA ASP A 68 6.24 -20.73 -17.97
C ASP A 68 7.43 -21.70 -17.91
N ASN A 69 8.09 -21.77 -16.75
CA ASN A 69 9.25 -22.65 -16.53
C ASN A 69 8.88 -24.03 -15.99
N LYS A 70 7.57 -24.34 -15.85
CA LYS A 70 7.05 -25.61 -15.31
C LYS A 70 7.68 -26.00 -13.97
N LEU A 71 7.91 -25.01 -13.10
CA LEU A 71 8.54 -25.21 -11.80
C LEU A 71 7.53 -25.75 -10.78
N ASN A 72 8.02 -26.40 -9.73
CA ASN A 72 7.15 -26.76 -8.62
C ASN A 72 6.80 -25.49 -7.82
N HIS A 73 5.52 -25.34 -7.47
CA HIS A 73 5.05 -24.21 -6.67
C HIS A 73 5.73 -24.12 -5.29
N THR A 74 6.26 -25.23 -4.76
CA THR A 74 7.02 -25.24 -3.51
C THR A 74 8.39 -24.57 -3.60
N ASP A 75 8.94 -24.40 -4.81
CA ASP A 75 10.25 -23.77 -5.03
C ASP A 75 10.20 -22.23 -5.05
N TRP A 76 9.03 -21.64 -4.78
CA TRP A 76 8.85 -20.18 -4.75
C TRP A 76 9.88 -19.41 -3.90
N PRO A 77 10.40 -19.92 -2.76
CA PRO A 77 11.40 -19.17 -1.99
C PRO A 77 12.69 -18.93 -2.77
N ARG A 78 13.06 -19.84 -3.68
CA ARG A 78 14.23 -19.71 -4.56
C ARG A 78 14.02 -18.68 -5.67
N LEU A 79 12.76 -18.40 -6.01
CA LEU A 79 12.38 -17.43 -7.04
C LEU A 79 12.29 -16.00 -6.50
N ILE A 80 12.14 -15.81 -5.18
CA ILE A 80 12.01 -14.49 -4.55
C ILE A 80 13.12 -13.50 -4.96
N PRO A 81 14.42 -13.87 -4.96
CA PRO A 81 15.46 -12.93 -5.36
C PRO A 81 15.30 -12.45 -6.81
N ILE A 82 14.86 -13.33 -7.71
CA ILE A 82 14.64 -13.03 -9.13
C ILE A 82 13.42 -12.10 -9.27
N VAL A 83 12.32 -12.41 -8.59
CA VAL A 83 11.10 -11.58 -8.58
C VAL A 83 11.42 -10.19 -8.02
N GLN A 84 12.13 -10.11 -6.91
CA GLN A 84 12.53 -8.85 -6.28
C GLN A 84 13.42 -8.02 -7.23
N ALA A 85 14.41 -8.64 -7.87
CA ALA A 85 15.26 -7.95 -8.85
C ALA A 85 14.43 -7.44 -10.03
N SER A 86 13.55 -8.27 -10.59
CA SER A 86 12.68 -7.90 -11.71
C SER A 86 11.82 -6.69 -11.36
N LEU A 87 11.14 -6.70 -10.21
CA LEU A 87 10.25 -5.61 -9.81
C LEU A 87 11.03 -4.32 -9.50
N ASN A 88 12.18 -4.41 -8.82
CA ASN A 88 12.98 -3.24 -8.47
C ASN A 88 13.68 -2.58 -9.68
N HIS A 89 13.87 -3.31 -10.78
CA HIS A 89 14.49 -2.82 -12.01
C HIS A 89 13.50 -2.58 -13.16
N THR A 90 12.19 -2.73 -12.92
CA THR A 90 11.16 -2.45 -13.94
C THR A 90 10.63 -1.03 -13.77
N ALA A 91 10.64 -0.25 -14.85
CA ALA A 91 10.13 1.11 -14.85
C ALA A 91 8.60 1.10 -14.83
N VAL A 92 7.99 1.91 -13.95
CA VAL A 92 6.53 1.94 -13.81
C VAL A 92 5.96 3.35 -14.07
N PRO A 93 4.79 3.48 -14.73
CA PRO A 93 4.19 4.78 -14.99
C PRO A 93 3.88 5.59 -13.73
N SER A 94 3.50 4.91 -12.64
CA SER A 94 3.24 5.53 -11.34
C SER A 94 4.48 6.19 -10.73
N LEU A 95 5.68 5.79 -11.15
CA LEU A 95 6.95 6.35 -10.69
C LEU A 95 7.59 7.23 -11.76
N ALA A 96 6.77 7.95 -12.55
CA ALA A 96 7.21 8.80 -13.66
C ALA A 96 8.12 8.06 -14.66
N ARG A 97 7.84 6.77 -14.91
CA ARG A 97 8.66 5.87 -15.75
C ARG A 97 10.09 5.66 -15.24
N LYS A 98 10.30 5.77 -13.92
CA LYS A 98 11.52 5.34 -13.23
C LYS A 98 11.30 4.00 -12.53
N THR A 99 12.41 3.32 -12.26
CA THR A 99 12.43 2.07 -11.49
C THR A 99 12.47 2.36 -9.98
N PRO A 100 11.95 1.46 -9.14
CA PRO A 100 12.11 1.59 -7.68
C PRO A 100 13.59 1.66 -7.25
N GLY A 101 14.47 0.89 -7.90
CA GLY A 101 15.91 0.91 -7.64
C GLY A 101 16.56 2.26 -7.91
N GLU A 102 16.24 2.91 -9.03
CA GLU A 102 16.70 4.28 -9.35
C GLU A 102 16.21 5.30 -8.31
N LEU A 103 14.95 5.22 -7.92
CA LEU A 103 14.36 6.14 -6.95
C LEU A 103 15.00 6.01 -5.57
N PHE A 104 15.37 4.79 -5.21
CA PHE A 104 15.93 4.47 -3.92
C PHE A 104 17.45 4.76 -3.85
N THR A 105 18.20 4.44 -4.90
CA THR A 105 19.67 4.53 -4.91
C THR A 105 20.23 5.70 -5.71
N GLY A 106 19.46 6.29 -6.61
CA GLY A 106 19.93 7.25 -7.61
C GLY A 106 20.74 6.62 -8.75
N LEU A 107 20.89 5.29 -8.77
CA LEU A 107 21.65 4.56 -9.78
C LEU A 107 20.73 4.05 -10.88
N GLU A 108 21.18 4.16 -12.13
CA GLU A 108 20.48 3.56 -13.28
C GLU A 108 20.36 2.04 -13.11
N PRO A 109 19.24 1.43 -13.54
CA PRO A 109 19.03 0.01 -13.39
C PRO A 109 19.99 -0.70 -14.34
N PRO A 110 20.70 -1.75 -13.89
CA PRO A 110 21.53 -2.53 -14.78
C PRO A 110 20.66 -3.15 -15.87
N SER A 111 21.10 -3.02 -17.12
CA SER A 111 20.41 -3.69 -18.22
C SER A 111 20.63 -5.20 -18.12
N PRO A 112 19.61 -6.06 -18.33
CA PRO A 112 19.83 -7.50 -18.43
C PRO A 112 20.88 -7.86 -19.50
N LEU A 113 20.98 -7.04 -20.56
CA LEU A 113 22.01 -7.18 -21.59
C LEU A 113 23.40 -6.82 -21.08
N GLN A 114 23.52 -5.91 -20.10
CA GLN A 114 24.81 -5.53 -19.54
C GLN A 114 25.50 -6.73 -18.87
N ALA A 115 24.76 -7.61 -18.18
CA ALA A 115 25.31 -8.84 -17.62
C ALA A 115 25.74 -9.88 -18.69
N VAL A 116 25.15 -9.82 -19.88
CA VAL A 116 25.46 -10.73 -21.01
C VAL A 116 26.62 -10.20 -21.85
N PHE A 117 26.68 -8.89 -22.08
CA PHE A 117 27.72 -8.22 -22.89
C PHE A 117 28.99 -7.92 -22.11
N LEU A 118 28.87 -7.62 -20.82
CA LEU A 118 30.01 -7.58 -19.90
C LEU A 118 30.26 -9.01 -19.43
N GLY A 119 30.99 -9.80 -20.22
CA GLY A 119 31.47 -11.10 -19.77
C GLY A 119 32.27 -10.97 -18.45
N PRO A 120 32.65 -12.08 -17.80
CA PRO A 120 33.34 -12.09 -16.49
C PRO A 120 34.69 -11.34 -16.43
N ASN A 121 35.12 -10.71 -17.53
CA ASN A 121 36.39 -10.02 -17.72
C ASN A 121 36.25 -8.50 -17.81
N VAL A 122 35.30 -7.88 -17.11
CA VAL A 122 35.46 -6.45 -16.79
C VAL A 122 36.44 -6.38 -15.64
N SER A 123 37.73 -6.34 -15.97
CA SER A 123 38.75 -5.91 -15.02
C SER A 123 38.26 -4.60 -14.42
N PRO A 124 38.12 -4.46 -13.08
CA PRO A 124 37.80 -3.18 -12.50
C PRO A 124 38.88 -2.22 -13.03
N SER A 125 38.46 -1.28 -13.87
CA SER A 125 39.32 -0.17 -14.25
C SER A 125 39.79 0.42 -12.93
N VAL A 126 41.09 0.29 -12.65
CA VAL A 126 41.71 0.92 -11.49
C VAL A 126 41.64 2.40 -11.77
N GLN A 127 40.51 2.99 -11.39
CA GLN A 127 40.33 4.42 -11.45
C GLN A 127 41.35 5.03 -10.47
N PRO A 128 42.07 6.09 -10.86
CA PRO A 128 42.98 6.76 -9.95
C PRO A 128 42.21 7.16 -8.68
N ALA A 129 42.93 7.17 -7.54
CA ALA A 129 42.36 7.62 -6.28
C ALA A 129 41.76 9.02 -6.46
N ARG A 130 40.42 9.11 -6.33
CA ARG A 130 39.71 10.38 -6.45
C ARG A 130 40.10 11.31 -5.32
N THR A 131 40.22 12.60 -5.62
CA THR A 131 40.45 13.61 -4.56
C THR A 131 39.17 13.84 -3.75
N SER A 132 39.30 14.30 -2.51
CA SER A 132 38.13 14.61 -1.66
C SER A 132 37.17 15.61 -2.33
N ALA A 133 37.71 16.60 -3.05
CA ALA A 133 36.91 17.59 -3.77
C ALA A 133 36.10 16.99 -4.94
N GLU A 134 36.68 16.04 -5.68
CA GLU A 134 35.97 15.31 -6.75
C GLU A 134 34.84 14.43 -6.20
N ILE A 135 35.09 13.78 -5.05
CA ILE A 135 34.08 12.98 -4.35
C ILE A 135 32.93 13.87 -3.89
N GLU A 136 33.23 15.00 -3.24
CA GLU A 136 32.21 15.95 -2.77
C GLU A 136 31.37 16.50 -3.92
N SER A 137 32.00 16.88 -5.03
CA SER A 137 31.31 17.35 -6.23
C SER A 137 30.41 16.27 -6.83
N SER A 138 30.91 15.03 -6.96
CA SER A 138 30.12 13.89 -7.46
C SER A 138 28.93 13.57 -6.56
N LEU A 139 29.11 13.63 -5.24
CA LEU A 139 28.04 13.43 -4.27
C LEU A 139 27.00 14.56 -4.33
N ALA A 140 27.42 15.81 -4.54
CA ALA A 140 26.52 16.94 -4.71
C ALA A 140 25.67 16.78 -5.99
N GLN A 141 26.27 16.34 -7.09
CA GLN A 141 25.57 16.02 -8.33
C GLN A 141 24.56 14.88 -8.15
N LEU A 142 24.96 13.78 -7.50
CA LEU A 142 24.06 12.66 -7.21
C LEU A 142 22.86 13.10 -6.35
N ARG A 143 23.10 13.89 -5.30
CA ARG A 143 22.03 14.45 -4.45
C ARG A 143 21.10 15.37 -5.21
N ALA A 144 21.61 16.16 -6.16
CA ALA A 144 20.76 16.99 -7.03
C ALA A 144 19.88 16.11 -7.93
N SER A 145 20.48 15.12 -8.60
CA SER A 145 19.77 14.17 -9.47
C SER A 145 18.65 13.43 -8.73
N VAL A 146 18.91 12.88 -7.54
CA VAL A 146 17.89 12.18 -6.74
C VAL A 146 16.74 13.12 -6.36
N ARG A 147 17.03 14.37 -5.97
CA ARG A 147 16.00 15.37 -5.66
C ARG A 147 15.13 15.68 -6.88
N ASP A 148 15.73 15.81 -8.05
CA ASP A 148 14.99 16.09 -9.29
C ASP A 148 14.10 14.90 -9.70
N ILE A 149 14.61 13.67 -9.54
CA ILE A 149 13.82 12.45 -9.76
C ILE A 149 12.63 12.41 -8.78
N HIS A 150 12.86 12.65 -7.49
CA HIS A 150 11.79 12.66 -6.48
C HIS A 150 10.74 13.72 -6.79
N ARG A 151 11.17 14.93 -7.17
CA ARG A 151 10.28 16.01 -7.58
C ARG A 151 9.40 15.60 -8.76
N ALA A 152 9.99 15.01 -9.82
CA ALA A 152 9.23 14.57 -10.98
C ALA A 152 8.17 13.52 -10.64
N VAL A 153 8.46 12.60 -9.71
CA VAL A 153 7.48 11.61 -9.22
C VAL A 153 6.38 12.28 -8.41
N THR A 154 6.72 13.20 -7.50
CA THR A 154 5.73 13.96 -6.73
C THR A 154 4.79 14.76 -7.65
N ASP A 155 5.33 15.42 -8.66
CA ASP A 155 4.55 16.19 -9.64
C ASP A 155 3.61 15.27 -10.45
N ALA A 156 4.09 14.09 -10.86
CA ALA A 156 3.28 13.10 -11.56
C ALA A 156 2.15 12.55 -10.67
N HIS A 157 2.44 12.26 -9.40
CA HIS A 157 1.44 11.82 -8.41
C HIS A 157 0.39 12.90 -8.20
N LEU A 158 0.80 14.15 -7.97
CA LEU A 158 -0.11 15.27 -7.78
C LEU A 158 -1.03 15.45 -8.99
N LYS A 159 -0.47 15.42 -10.21
CA LYS A 159 -1.25 15.49 -11.44
C LYS A 159 -2.30 14.37 -11.51
N GLN A 160 -1.90 13.14 -11.19
CA GLN A 160 -2.82 12.00 -11.19
C GLN A 160 -3.93 12.15 -10.12
N THR A 161 -3.58 12.58 -8.91
CA THR A 161 -4.54 12.84 -7.83
C THR A 161 -5.55 13.92 -8.23
N LEU A 162 -5.11 15.01 -8.85
CA LEU A 162 -6.01 16.07 -9.32
C LEU A 162 -6.96 15.57 -10.42
N LEU A 163 -6.49 14.71 -11.31
CA LEU A 163 -7.34 14.09 -12.34
C LEU A 163 -8.37 13.15 -11.72
N ASN A 164 -7.98 12.34 -10.74
CA ASN A 164 -8.90 11.46 -10.01
C ASN A 164 -9.96 12.29 -9.26
N LYS A 165 -9.56 13.34 -8.53
CA LYS A 165 -10.49 14.26 -7.85
C LYS A 165 -11.49 14.94 -8.80
N LYS A 166 -11.06 15.29 -10.02
CA LYS A 166 -11.97 15.85 -11.03
C LYS A 166 -13.01 14.83 -11.51
N ARG A 167 -12.68 13.54 -11.53
CA ARG A 167 -13.60 12.45 -11.85
C ARG A 167 -14.54 12.15 -10.68
N GLU A 168 -14.02 12.19 -9.45
CA GLU A 168 -14.77 11.96 -8.21
C GLU A 168 -15.78 13.07 -7.90
N ARG A 169 -15.62 14.29 -8.41
CA ARG A 169 -16.64 15.36 -8.26
C ARG A 169 -18.02 14.99 -8.82
N GLY A 170 -18.14 13.92 -9.60
CA GLY A 170 -19.41 13.38 -10.06
C GLY A 170 -20.00 12.26 -9.18
N ASP A 171 -19.23 11.66 -8.27
CA ASP A 171 -19.59 10.44 -7.54
C ASP A 171 -19.49 10.64 -6.02
N ASN A 172 -20.65 10.73 -5.37
CA ASN A 172 -20.89 10.58 -3.93
C ASN A 172 -19.97 11.33 -2.96
N MET A 173 -20.25 12.63 -2.76
CA MET A 173 -19.81 13.34 -1.57
C MET A 173 -20.71 12.90 -0.40
N VAL A 174 -20.20 12.00 0.44
CA VAL A 174 -20.95 11.46 1.57
C VAL A 174 -20.77 12.41 2.77
N ASN A 175 -21.80 13.20 3.06
CA ASN A 175 -21.84 14.16 4.17
C ASN A 175 -22.59 13.54 5.35
N PHE A 176 -21.89 12.85 6.26
CA PHE A 176 -22.45 12.52 7.58
C PHE A 176 -21.93 13.53 8.60
N ASP A 177 -22.79 13.97 9.49
CA ASP A 177 -22.45 14.82 10.63
C ASP A 177 -22.60 14.05 11.95
N VAL A 178 -21.93 14.53 13.00
CA VAL A 178 -22.06 13.96 14.36
C VAL A 178 -23.51 14.09 14.82
N GLY A 179 -24.10 12.98 15.23
CA GLY A 179 -25.52 12.87 15.59
C GLY A 179 -26.39 12.20 14.53
N ASP A 180 -25.88 11.99 13.31
CA ASP A 180 -26.63 11.28 12.27
C ASP A 180 -26.79 9.79 12.58
N TYR A 181 -27.96 9.25 12.23
CA TYR A 181 -28.23 7.82 12.30
C TYR A 181 -27.87 7.14 10.98
N VAL A 182 -27.09 6.08 11.05
CA VAL A 182 -26.53 5.37 9.89
C VAL A 182 -26.65 3.86 10.03
N LEU A 183 -26.68 3.19 8.88
CA LEU A 183 -26.52 1.74 8.73
C LEU A 183 -25.08 1.44 8.27
N ARG A 184 -24.51 0.35 8.76
CA ARG A 184 -23.17 -0.13 8.44
C ARG A 184 -23.23 -1.40 7.58
N SER A 185 -22.42 -1.49 6.53
CA SER A 185 -22.34 -2.71 5.72
C SER A 185 -21.58 -3.85 6.43
N ARG A 186 -22.12 -5.07 6.47
CA ARG A 186 -21.56 -6.31 7.07
C ARG A 186 -20.70 -7.15 6.10
N VAL A 187 -19.92 -6.50 5.24
CA VAL A 187 -19.07 -7.24 4.26
C VAL A 187 -17.96 -8.08 4.93
N ASP A 188 -17.73 -7.88 6.24
CA ASP A 188 -16.63 -8.51 6.99
C ASP A 188 -17.00 -9.86 7.66
N GLU A 189 -18.28 -10.23 7.74
CA GLU A 189 -18.68 -11.53 8.30
C GLU A 189 -18.60 -12.61 7.21
N LYS A 190 -17.70 -13.59 7.39
CA LYS A 190 -17.45 -14.71 6.48
C LYS A 190 -18.64 -15.69 6.33
N ARG A 191 -19.82 -15.23 5.93
CA ARG A 191 -20.93 -16.08 5.47
C ARG A 191 -21.02 -16.07 3.94
N GLN A 192 -21.62 -17.12 3.41
CA GLN A 192 -21.26 -17.78 2.15
C GLN A 192 -21.36 -16.96 0.83
N ASN A 193 -21.89 -15.73 0.84
CA ASN A 193 -22.20 -14.98 -0.38
C ASN A 193 -21.43 -13.65 -0.45
N LYS A 194 -20.27 -13.66 -1.12
CA LYS A 194 -19.40 -12.49 -1.39
C LYS A 194 -20.05 -11.35 -2.20
N LEU A 195 -21.26 -11.55 -2.70
CA LEU A 195 -21.94 -10.62 -3.61
C LEU A 195 -23.00 -9.76 -2.93
N LEU A 196 -23.47 -10.13 -1.74
CA LEU A 196 -24.59 -9.45 -1.07
C LEU A 196 -24.08 -8.58 0.08
N VAL A 197 -24.41 -7.29 0.03
CA VAL A 197 -24.09 -6.35 1.10
C VAL A 197 -25.27 -6.30 2.08
N THR A 198 -25.13 -6.89 3.26
CA THR A 198 -26.13 -6.72 4.33
C THR A 198 -25.87 -5.43 5.09
N TRP A 199 -26.87 -4.56 5.19
CA TRP A 199 -26.80 -3.34 6.00
C TRP A 199 -27.34 -3.61 7.40
N VAL A 200 -26.60 -3.19 8.43
CA VAL A 200 -26.90 -3.46 9.83
C VAL A 200 -26.85 -2.18 10.63
N GLY A 201 -27.73 -2.06 11.62
CA GLY A 201 -27.81 -0.92 12.51
C GLY A 201 -29.06 -1.02 13.38
N PRO A 202 -29.57 0.10 13.90
CA PRO A 202 -29.08 1.47 13.71
C PRO A 202 -27.80 1.80 14.51
N TYR A 203 -26.94 2.61 13.92
CA TYR A 203 -25.79 3.25 14.58
C TYR A 203 -25.97 4.77 14.60
N ALA A 204 -25.36 5.46 15.56
CA ALA A 204 -25.26 6.92 15.59
C ALA A 204 -23.80 7.37 15.42
N VAL A 205 -23.56 8.38 14.59
CA VAL A 205 -22.22 8.96 14.40
C VAL A 205 -21.84 9.76 15.64
N THR A 206 -20.75 9.40 16.30
CA THR A 206 -20.26 10.06 17.52
C THR A 206 -19.07 10.98 17.26
N ALA A 207 -18.25 10.68 16.25
CA ALA A 207 -17.13 11.53 15.85
C ALA A 207 -16.82 11.43 14.36
N SER A 208 -16.32 12.52 13.78
CA SER A 208 -15.77 12.56 12.42
C SER A 208 -14.25 12.68 12.45
N HIS A 209 -13.56 11.84 11.69
CA HIS A 209 -12.09 11.82 11.58
C HIS A 209 -11.62 12.23 10.19
N ALA A 210 -10.31 12.39 10.04
CA ALA A 210 -9.69 12.59 8.73
C ALA A 210 -9.95 11.39 7.79
N HIS A 211 -9.84 11.63 6.48
CA HIS A 211 -9.99 10.60 5.43
C HIS A 211 -11.37 9.92 5.38
N ASN A 212 -12.45 10.66 5.68
CA ASN A 212 -13.83 10.16 5.62
C ASN A 212 -14.08 8.94 6.51
N VAL A 213 -13.43 8.88 7.67
CA VAL A 213 -13.67 7.86 8.70
C VAL A 213 -14.54 8.47 9.80
N PHE A 214 -15.52 7.72 10.28
CA PHE A 214 -16.45 8.14 11.33
C PHE A 214 -16.45 7.10 12.45
N THR A 215 -16.46 7.55 13.70
CA THR A 215 -16.78 6.67 14.83
C THR A 215 -18.29 6.59 14.94
N VAL A 216 -18.81 5.37 14.98
CA VAL A 216 -20.24 5.09 15.08
C VAL A 216 -20.50 4.21 16.31
N ASN A 217 -21.57 4.53 17.04
CA ASN A 217 -22.00 3.81 18.23
C ASN A 217 -23.29 3.04 17.91
N GLN A 218 -23.30 1.74 18.22
CA GLN A 218 -24.49 0.91 18.05
C GLN A 218 -25.51 1.19 19.16
N LEU A 219 -26.71 1.64 18.80
CA LEU A 219 -27.71 2.10 19.78
C LEU A 219 -28.22 1.04 20.75
N VAL A 220 -28.08 -0.25 20.39
CA VAL A 220 -28.58 -1.37 21.20
C VAL A 220 -27.50 -1.95 22.12
N THR A 221 -26.28 -2.13 21.60
CA THR A 221 -25.18 -2.78 22.32
C THR A 221 -24.22 -1.79 22.97
N GLY A 222 -24.24 -0.52 22.55
CA GLY A 222 -23.29 0.51 22.98
C GLY A 222 -21.88 0.32 22.39
N GLU A 223 -21.70 -0.58 21.43
CA GLU A 223 -20.40 -0.85 20.81
C GLU A 223 -19.98 0.30 19.89
N GLU A 224 -18.79 0.84 20.09
CA GLU A 224 -18.18 1.87 19.23
C GLU A 224 -17.22 1.27 18.22
N LEU A 225 -17.33 1.72 16.97
CA LEU A 225 -16.54 1.24 15.83
C LEU A 225 -16.15 2.39 14.92
N ASP A 226 -14.93 2.34 14.38
CA ASP A 226 -14.47 3.27 13.34
C ASP A 226 -14.74 2.71 11.94
N VAL A 227 -15.44 3.48 11.11
CA VAL A 227 -15.94 3.03 9.81
C VAL A 227 -15.77 4.11 8.74
N HIS A 228 -15.36 3.70 7.53
CA HIS A 228 -15.27 4.60 6.37
C HIS A 228 -16.66 5.00 5.85
N ALA A 229 -16.80 6.23 5.35
CA ALA A 229 -18.06 6.76 4.81
C ALA A 229 -18.69 5.89 3.72
N SER A 230 -17.88 5.25 2.88
CA SER A 230 -18.38 4.33 1.82
C SER A 230 -19.05 3.06 2.35
N ARG A 231 -18.90 2.77 3.64
CA ARG A 231 -19.48 1.61 4.35
C ARG A 231 -20.67 2.01 5.21
N LEU A 232 -21.08 3.28 5.13
CA LEU A 232 -22.19 3.86 5.85
C LEU A 232 -23.27 4.32 4.86
N LYS A 233 -24.52 4.20 5.28
CA LYS A 233 -25.69 4.74 4.58
C LYS A 233 -26.56 5.42 5.61
N PHE A 234 -27.24 6.51 5.28
CA PHE A 234 -28.24 7.08 6.19
C PHE A 234 -29.27 6.03 6.59
N PHE A 235 -29.65 6.04 7.86
CA PHE A 235 -30.72 5.20 8.37
C PHE A 235 -32.05 5.62 7.72
N ALA A 236 -32.72 4.66 7.08
CA ALA A 236 -34.09 4.77 6.63
C ALA A 236 -34.83 3.51 7.06
N ASP A 237 -35.99 3.67 7.69
CA ASP A 237 -36.74 2.58 8.34
C ASP A 237 -37.10 1.43 7.38
N LYS A 238 -37.27 1.76 6.10
CA LYS A 238 -37.51 0.82 4.98
C LYS A 238 -36.33 -0.10 4.62
N ASP A 239 -35.12 0.18 5.13
CA ASP A 239 -33.88 -0.51 4.76
C ASP A 239 -33.31 -1.37 5.91
N LEU A 240 -33.99 -1.47 7.05
CA LEU A 240 -33.56 -2.26 8.21
C LEU A 240 -33.78 -3.76 7.95
N GLU A 241 -32.73 -4.58 8.09
CA GLU A 241 -32.74 -6.04 7.87
C GLU A 241 -33.16 -6.51 6.46
N VAL A 242 -33.22 -5.61 5.47
CA VAL A 242 -33.53 -5.98 4.09
C VAL A 242 -32.31 -6.61 3.44
N THR A 243 -32.41 -7.90 3.10
CA THR A 243 -31.51 -8.56 2.16
C THR A 243 -31.94 -8.25 0.73
N GLU A 244 -31.01 -8.08 -0.20
CA GLU A 244 -31.36 -7.90 -1.63
C GLU A 244 -32.17 -9.09 -2.19
N GLU A 245 -32.05 -10.29 -1.58
CA GLU A 245 -32.91 -11.45 -1.86
C GLU A 245 -34.41 -11.17 -1.65
N LEU A 246 -34.79 -10.37 -0.65
CA LEU A 246 -36.18 -9.99 -0.41
C LEU A 246 -36.69 -8.98 -1.46
N LEU A 247 -35.82 -8.10 -1.94
CA LEU A 247 -36.17 -7.13 -3.00
C LEU A 247 -36.33 -7.82 -4.35
N GLU A 248 -35.46 -8.78 -4.68
CA GLU A 248 -35.56 -9.56 -5.92
C GLU A 248 -36.83 -10.44 -5.93
N HIS A 249 -37.20 -11.08 -4.82
CA HIS A 249 -38.42 -11.92 -4.73
C HIS A 249 -39.75 -11.14 -4.76
N VAL A 250 -39.77 -9.88 -4.34
CA VAL A 250 -40.98 -9.03 -4.39
C VAL A 250 -41.14 -8.36 -5.77
N SER A 251 -40.08 -8.35 -6.58
CA SER A 251 -40.07 -7.77 -7.93
C SER A 251 -40.36 -8.75 -9.08
N ALA A 252 -40.67 -10.01 -8.78
CA ALA A 252 -41.11 -11.05 -9.72
C ALA A 252 -42.63 -11.32 -9.59
#